data_AF-A0A7S0KZI0-F1
#
_entry.id   AF-A0A7S0KZI0-F1
#
_cell.length_a   1.000
_cell.length_b   1.000
_cell.length_c   1.000
_cell.angle_alpha   90.00
_cell.angle_beta   90.00
_cell.angle_gamma   90.00
#
_symmetry.space_group_name_H-M   'P 1'
#
loop_
_entity.id
_entity.type
_entity.pdbx_description
1 polymer ?
#
loop_
_entity_poly.entity_id
_entity_poly.type
_entity_poly.pdbx_seq_one_letter_code
_entity_poly.pdbx_strand_id
1 'polypeptide(L)'
;AQEHTCGSQGCGQHGVCANSKCYCDPGWEGDHCGVQSKCKNNCNGRGACQRGKCFCNVGFTGDYCEKFLQDNSCPKNCSGRGVCQYGRCMCAEGHSGPDCSVIVMQEKCRKHPTSKHLCEGRGS
;
A
#
# COMPACT_ATOMS: atom_id res chain seq x y z
N ALA A 1 -41.68 24.45 5.05
CA ALA A 1 -41.06 23.13 5.18
C ALA A 1 -39.55 23.31 4.98
N GLN A 2 -38.75 23.23 6.04
CA GLN A 2 -37.29 23.45 6.00
C GLN A 2 -36.57 22.18 6.46
N GLU A 3 -36.59 21.09 5.69
CA GLU A 3 -36.13 19.79 6.22
C GLU A 3 -35.29 18.98 5.21
N HIS A 4 -34.32 19.62 4.55
CA HIS A 4 -33.29 18.96 3.74
C HIS A 4 -31.88 19.55 3.92
N THR A 5 -31.57 20.11 5.08
CA THR A 5 -30.34 20.92 5.27
C THR A 5 -29.61 20.53 6.54
N CYS A 6 -28.35 20.13 6.39
CA CYS A 6 -27.37 20.23 7.47
C CYS A 6 -27.41 21.69 7.93
N GLY A 7 -27.87 21.95 9.17
CA GLY A 7 -28.46 23.21 9.62
C GLY A 7 -27.62 24.50 9.48
N SER A 8 -27.82 25.49 10.35
CA SER A 8 -27.17 26.81 10.22
C SER A 8 -25.63 26.77 10.28
N GLN A 9 -25.03 25.73 10.86
CA GLN A 9 -23.59 25.52 10.92
C GLN A 9 -23.03 24.73 9.71
N GLY A 10 -23.90 24.23 8.82
CA GLY A 10 -23.51 23.38 7.70
C GLY A 10 -22.70 22.16 8.14
N CYS A 11 -21.72 21.78 7.32
CA CYS A 11 -20.71 20.75 7.62
C CYS A 11 -19.36 21.37 7.98
N GLY A 12 -19.36 22.50 8.71
CA GLY A 12 -18.17 23.09 9.30
C GLY A 12 -17.09 23.51 8.29
N GLN A 13 -17.45 23.68 7.00
CA GLN A 13 -16.54 23.89 5.86
C GLN A 13 -15.55 22.75 5.57
N HIS A 14 -15.69 21.62 6.27
CA HIS A 14 -14.83 20.45 6.13
C HIS A 14 -15.64 19.20 5.79
N GLY A 15 -16.62 19.35 4.91
CA GLY A 15 -17.46 18.26 4.47
C GLY A 15 -18.58 18.68 3.55
N VAL A 16 -19.22 17.69 2.96
CA VAL A 16 -20.33 17.86 2.02
C VAL A 16 -21.63 17.44 2.70
N CYS A 17 -22.65 18.29 2.60
CA CYS A 17 -23.99 17.95 3.05
C CYS A 17 -24.72 17.15 1.96
N ALA A 18 -25.17 15.93 2.27
CA ALA A 18 -26.05 15.17 1.40
C ALA A 18 -27.07 14.38 2.24
N ASN A 19 -28.35 14.43 1.85
CA ASN A 19 -29.46 13.75 2.55
C ASN A 19 -29.50 14.07 4.06
N SER A 20 -29.35 15.34 4.42
CA SER A 20 -29.35 15.82 5.83
C SER A 20 -28.23 15.22 6.70
N LYS A 21 -27.17 14.69 6.08
CA LYS A 21 -25.98 14.16 6.76
C LYS A 21 -24.72 14.82 6.21
N CYS A 22 -23.79 15.12 7.10
CA CYS A 22 -22.47 15.60 6.73
C CYS A 22 -21.51 14.43 6.44
N TYR A 23 -20.88 14.49 5.28
CA TYR A 23 -19.78 13.62 4.87
C TYR A 23 -18.49 14.41 4.99
N CYS A 24 -17.73 14.14 6.06
CA CYS A 24 -16.57 14.94 6.41
C CYS A 24 -15.36 14.68 5.51
N ASP A 25 -14.59 15.72 5.29
CA ASP A 25 -13.29 15.67 4.63
C ASP A 25 -12.28 14.85 5.47
N PRO A 26 -11.24 14.29 4.85
CA PRO A 26 -10.22 13.54 5.57
C PRO A 26 -9.61 14.35 6.73
N GLY A 27 -9.67 13.78 7.94
CA GLY A 27 -9.16 14.44 9.15
C GLY A 27 -10.20 15.27 9.90
N TRP A 28 -11.47 15.25 9.48
CA TRP A 28 -12.58 15.88 10.20
C TRP A 28 -13.66 14.86 10.55
N GLU A 29 -14.26 15.03 11.72
CA GLU A 29 -15.28 14.14 12.26
C GLU A 29 -16.36 14.90 13.04
N GLY A 30 -17.37 14.16 13.50
CA GLY A 30 -18.56 14.69 14.18
C GLY A 30 -19.70 15.05 13.23
N ASP A 31 -20.89 15.27 13.78
CA ASP A 31 -22.14 15.45 13.01
C ASP A 31 -22.12 16.66 12.07
N HIS A 32 -21.24 17.63 12.34
CA HIS A 32 -21.04 18.84 11.55
C HIS A 32 -19.62 19.00 11.02
N CYS A 33 -18.77 17.96 11.08
CA CYS A 33 -17.36 18.01 10.66
C CYS A 33 -16.55 19.16 11.31
N GLY A 34 -16.95 19.58 12.51
CA GLY A 34 -16.28 20.64 13.26
C GLY A 34 -15.15 20.13 14.17
N VAL A 35 -14.98 18.82 14.28
CA VAL A 35 -13.98 18.21 15.15
C VAL A 35 -12.81 17.75 14.30
N GLN A 36 -11.63 18.31 14.54
CA GLN A 36 -10.41 17.82 13.91
C GLN A 36 -10.08 16.44 14.48
N SER A 37 -10.02 15.43 13.61
CA SER A 37 -9.73 14.08 14.02
C SER A 37 -8.31 13.97 14.55
N LYS A 38 -8.16 13.27 15.67
CA LYS A 38 -6.83 12.94 16.23
C LYS A 38 -6.07 11.95 15.33
N CYS A 39 -6.76 11.28 14.41
CA CYS A 39 -6.13 10.44 13.40
C CYS A 39 -5.70 11.28 12.20
N LYS A 40 -4.38 11.48 12.05
CA LYS A 40 -3.81 12.19 10.92
C LYS A 40 -4.28 11.58 9.59
N ASN A 41 -4.77 12.43 8.69
CA ASN A 41 -5.27 12.06 7.35
C ASN A 41 -6.30 10.91 7.35
N ASN A 42 -7.11 10.76 8.41
CA ASN A 42 -8.06 9.65 8.56
C ASN A 42 -7.39 8.27 8.32
N CYS A 43 -6.26 8.02 9.00
CA CYS A 43 -5.49 6.79 8.83
C CYS A 43 -5.04 6.56 7.37
N ASN A 44 -4.72 7.64 6.64
CA ASN A 44 -4.40 7.66 5.21
C ASN A 44 -5.46 6.97 4.32
N GLY A 45 -6.72 6.89 4.77
CA GLY A 45 -7.78 6.14 4.10
C GLY A 45 -7.54 4.62 4.07
N ARG A 46 -6.59 4.12 4.86
CA ARG A 46 -6.11 2.73 4.88
C ARG A 46 -6.43 2.03 6.21
N GLY A 47 -7.38 2.55 6.95
CA GLY A 47 -7.82 2.00 8.23
C GLY A 47 -9.01 2.74 8.80
N ALA A 48 -9.54 2.23 9.91
CA ALA A 48 -10.58 2.87 10.67
C ALA A 48 -9.98 3.70 11.81
N CYS A 49 -10.35 4.97 11.91
CA CYS A 49 -10.03 5.77 13.09
C CYS A 49 -11.06 5.50 14.20
N GLN A 50 -10.60 5.10 15.38
CA GLN A 50 -11.45 5.03 16.57
C GLN A 50 -10.74 5.70 17.76
N ARG A 51 -11.36 6.73 18.32
CA ARG A 51 -10.89 7.46 19.51
C ARG A 51 -9.43 7.95 19.39
N GLY A 52 -9.03 8.37 18.19
CA GLY A 52 -7.68 8.87 17.89
C GLY A 52 -6.62 7.78 17.67
N LYS A 53 -7.02 6.52 17.54
CA LYS A 53 -6.14 5.41 17.17
C LYS A 53 -6.57 4.82 15.83
N CYS A 54 -5.60 4.55 14.97
CA CYS A 54 -5.84 3.92 13.67
C CYS A 54 -5.78 2.40 13.77
N PHE A 55 -6.82 1.76 13.25
CA PHE A 55 -6.92 0.32 13.05
C PHE A 55 -6.74 0.03 11.56
N CYS A 56 -5.53 -0.36 11.17
CA CYS A 56 -5.15 -0.48 9.76
C CYS A 56 -5.80 -1.68 9.08
N ASN A 57 -6.14 -1.49 7.80
CA ASN A 57 -6.57 -2.56 6.91
C ASN A 57 -5.43 -3.57 6.72
N VAL A 58 -5.77 -4.79 6.31
CA VAL A 58 -4.80 -5.84 6.02
C VAL A 58 -3.76 -5.33 5.02
N GLY A 59 -2.48 -5.57 5.32
CA GLY A 59 -1.37 -5.08 4.49
C GLY A 59 -0.86 -3.68 4.85
N PHE A 60 -1.37 -3.03 5.89
CA PHE A 60 -0.93 -1.70 6.34
C PHE A 60 -0.56 -1.67 7.81
N THR A 61 0.35 -0.77 8.17
CA THR A 61 0.87 -0.56 9.53
C THR A 61 1.34 0.89 9.72
N GLY A 62 1.86 1.19 10.91
CA GLY A 62 2.20 2.55 11.35
C GLY A 62 1.07 3.19 12.15
N ASP A 63 1.39 4.27 12.86
CA ASP A 63 0.47 4.93 13.78
C ASP A 63 -0.76 5.51 13.07
N TYR A 64 -0.64 5.76 11.76
CA TYR A 64 -1.70 6.27 10.90
C TYR A 64 -1.86 5.46 9.60
N CYS A 65 -1.43 4.19 9.57
CA CYS A 65 -1.54 3.30 8.39
C CYS A 65 -0.80 3.82 7.14
N GLU A 66 0.20 4.68 7.33
CA GLU A 66 1.00 5.27 6.26
C GLU A 66 2.00 4.26 5.66
N LYS A 67 2.36 3.23 6.43
CA LYS A 67 3.28 2.18 5.99
C LYS A 67 2.44 1.05 5.43
N PHE A 68 2.84 0.52 4.28
CA PHE A 68 2.45 -0.84 3.98
C PHE A 68 3.17 -1.74 4.99
N LEU A 69 2.52 -2.82 5.40
CA LEU A 69 3.23 -4.05 5.69
C LEU A 69 3.93 -4.41 4.37
N GLN A 70 5.07 -3.76 4.11
CA GLN A 70 6.05 -4.18 3.13
C GLN A 70 6.11 -5.66 3.30
N ASP A 71 5.65 -6.40 2.28
CA ASP A 71 5.26 -7.81 2.41
C ASP A 71 6.36 -8.53 3.18
N ASN A 72 6.23 -8.60 4.51
CA ASN A 72 7.31 -9.08 5.39
C ASN A 72 7.49 -10.57 5.17
N SER A 73 6.55 -11.15 4.44
CA SER A 73 6.59 -12.47 3.90
C SER A 73 7.71 -12.59 2.84
N CYS A 74 7.95 -11.59 1.97
CA CYS A 74 8.98 -11.66 0.92
C CYS A 74 10.19 -10.73 1.15
N PRO A 75 11.40 -11.27 1.28
CA PRO A 75 12.60 -10.48 1.54
C PRO A 75 12.92 -9.55 0.35
N LYS A 76 13.19 -8.28 0.66
CA LYS A 76 13.57 -7.21 -0.29
C LYS A 76 12.68 -7.08 -1.52
N ASN A 77 11.39 -7.41 -1.42
CA ASN A 77 10.47 -7.39 -2.55
C ASN A 77 11.01 -8.18 -3.76
N CYS A 78 11.64 -9.33 -3.50
CA CYS A 78 12.26 -10.17 -4.52
C CYS A 78 13.28 -9.44 -5.40
N SER A 79 13.91 -8.38 -4.87
CA SER A 79 14.88 -7.51 -5.56
C SER A 79 14.39 -6.98 -6.91
N GLY A 80 13.06 -6.88 -7.12
CA GLY A 80 12.46 -6.54 -8.41
C GLY A 80 12.74 -7.56 -9.54
N ARG A 81 13.22 -8.76 -9.19
CA ARG A 81 13.66 -9.84 -10.09
C ARG A 81 12.81 -11.10 -9.93
N GLY A 82 11.57 -10.93 -9.47
CA GLY A 82 10.64 -12.01 -9.22
C GLY A 82 9.29 -11.51 -8.74
N VAL A 83 8.37 -12.45 -8.55
CA VAL A 83 7.02 -12.19 -8.03
C VAL A 83 6.96 -12.72 -6.60
N CYS A 84 6.49 -11.89 -5.67
CA CYS A 84 6.21 -12.35 -4.32
C CYS A 84 4.89 -13.14 -4.30
N GLN A 85 4.93 -14.38 -3.82
CA GLN A 85 3.75 -15.22 -3.67
C GLN A 85 3.80 -15.90 -2.31
N TYR A 86 2.80 -15.62 -1.45
CA TYR A 86 2.66 -16.19 -0.10
C TYR A 86 3.94 -16.12 0.76
N GLY A 87 4.71 -15.04 0.64
CA GLY A 87 5.98 -14.91 1.36
C GLY A 87 7.15 -15.69 0.81
N ARG A 88 7.08 -16.07 -0.45
CA ARG A 88 8.21 -16.62 -1.16
C ARG A 88 8.40 -15.88 -2.47
N CYS A 89 9.65 -15.60 -2.78
CA CYS A 89 10.00 -15.03 -4.08
C CYS A 89 10.06 -16.12 -5.15
N MET A 90 9.21 -15.98 -6.15
CA MET A 90 9.24 -16.73 -7.40
C MET A 90 10.15 -15.97 -8.38
N CYS A 91 11.40 -16.39 -8.48
CA CYS A 91 12.41 -15.66 -9.24
C CYS A 91 12.24 -15.77 -10.75
N ALA A 92 12.55 -14.68 -11.45
CA ALA A 92 12.66 -14.65 -12.90
C ALA A 92 13.83 -15.52 -13.38
N GLU A 93 13.82 -15.89 -14.66
CA GLU A 93 14.89 -16.71 -15.25
C GLU A 93 16.28 -16.08 -15.03
N GLY A 94 17.27 -16.90 -14.66
CA GLY A 94 18.61 -16.43 -14.35
C GLY A 94 18.76 -15.80 -12.97
N HIS A 95 17.73 -15.83 -12.13
CA HIS A 95 17.77 -15.35 -10.74
C HIS A 95 17.38 -16.43 -9.74
N SER A 96 17.98 -16.37 -8.55
CA SER A 96 17.72 -17.31 -7.46
C SER A 96 17.98 -16.68 -6.10
N GLY A 97 17.76 -17.46 -5.04
CA GLY A 97 17.88 -17.02 -3.66
C GLY A 97 16.54 -16.57 -3.09
N PRO A 98 16.47 -16.32 -1.76
CA PRO A 98 15.23 -15.99 -1.07
C PRO A 98 14.63 -14.66 -1.54
N ASP A 99 15.46 -13.74 -2.04
CA ASP A 99 15.11 -12.42 -2.57
C ASP A 99 15.46 -12.23 -4.06
N CYS A 100 15.76 -13.31 -4.80
CA CYS A 100 16.13 -13.26 -6.24
C CYS A 100 17.35 -12.39 -6.58
N SER A 101 18.21 -12.11 -5.60
CA SER A 101 19.40 -11.27 -5.80
C SER A 101 20.55 -12.05 -6.46
N VAL A 102 20.56 -13.38 -6.39
CA VAL A 102 21.64 -14.22 -6.89
C VAL A 102 21.44 -14.51 -8.38
N ILE A 103 22.40 -14.12 -9.22
CA ILE A 103 22.41 -14.48 -10.64
C ILE A 103 22.80 -15.95 -10.79
N VAL A 104 21.96 -16.72 -11.48
CA VAL A 104 22.29 -18.07 -11.90
C VAL A 104 22.95 -17.98 -13.28
N MET A 105 24.26 -18.16 -13.34
CA MET A 105 24.96 -18.34 -14.61
C MET A 105 24.41 -19.60 -15.29
N GLN A 106 23.85 -19.43 -16.49
CA GLN A 106 23.42 -20.55 -17.32
C GLN A 106 24.59 -21.53 -17.52
N GLU A 107 24.36 -22.84 -17.43
CA GLU A 107 25.41 -23.89 -17.55
C GLU A 107 26.26 -23.76 -18.83
N LYS A 108 25.68 -23.19 -19.89
CA LYS A 108 26.35 -22.87 -21.16
C LYS A 108 27.44 -21.79 -20.97
N CYS A 109 27.20 -20.79 -20.12
CA CYS A 109 28.20 -19.79 -19.76
C CYS A 109 29.26 -20.32 -18.81
N ARG A 110 28.90 -21.26 -17.93
CA ARG A 110 29.86 -21.90 -17.03
C ARG A 110 30.95 -22.66 -17.79
N LYS A 111 30.62 -23.26 -18.93
CA LYS A 111 31.59 -23.92 -19.83
C LYS A 111 32.29 -22.94 -20.78
N HIS A 112 31.68 -21.80 -21.09
CA HIS A 112 32.22 -20.81 -22.03
C HIS A 112 32.09 -19.36 -21.49
N PRO A 113 32.91 -18.99 -20.48
CA PRO A 113 32.80 -17.70 -19.77
C PRO A 113 33.12 -16.46 -20.63
N THR A 114 33.75 -16.64 -21.80
CA THR A 114 34.06 -15.57 -22.75
C THR A 114 33.01 -15.38 -23.85
N SER A 115 32.05 -16.30 -23.96
CA SER A 115 31.04 -16.27 -25.02
C SER A 115 29.79 -15.50 -24.58
N LYS A 116 29.84 -14.17 -24.67
CA LYS A 116 28.73 -13.25 -24.33
C LYS A 116 27.39 -13.65 -24.97
N HIS A 117 27.42 -14.14 -26.20
CA HIS A 117 26.24 -14.55 -26.97
C HIS A 117 25.53 -15.81 -26.43
N LEU A 118 26.20 -16.61 -25.59
CA LEU A 118 25.62 -17.77 -24.92
C LEU A 118 24.90 -17.41 -23.61
N CYS A 119 25.15 -16.20 -23.09
CA CYS A 119 24.69 -15.72 -21.78
C CYS A 119 23.51 -14.77 -21.86
N GLU A 120 23.19 -14.27 -23.05
CA GLU A 120 22.02 -13.43 -23.29
C GLU A 120 20.91 -14.33 -23.85
N GLY A 121 20.04 -14.82 -22.97
CA GLY A 121 18.86 -15.59 -23.34
C GLY A 121 17.94 -14.75 -24.23
N ARG A 122 17.88 -15.07 -25.52
CA ARG A 122 16.79 -14.59 -26.38
C ARG A 122 15.60 -15.51 -26.15
N GLY A 123 14.56 -14.95 -25.54
CA GLY A 123 13.20 -15.47 -25.66
C GLY A 123 12.86 -15.66 -27.14
N SER A 124 12.05 -16.69 -27.36
CA SER A 124 11.67 -17.31 -28.64
C SER A 124 11.36 -16.33 -29.77
#